data_AF-A0A8T5QQB1-F1
#
_entry.id   AF-A0A8T5QQB1-F1
#
_cell.length_a   1.000
_cell.length_b   1.000
_cell.length_c   1.000
_cell.angle_alpha   90.00
_cell.angle_beta   90.00
_cell.angle_gamma   90.00
#
_symmetry.space_group_name_H-M   'P 1'
#
loop_
_entity.id
_entity.type
_entity.pdbx_description
1 polymer ?
#
loop_
_entity_poly.entity_id
_entity_poly.type
_entity_poly.pdbx_seq_one_letter_code
_entity_poly.pdbx_strand_id
1 'polypeptide(L)'
;MKKLLVPVLIIAALIALIYVVQEQYPQRQANPAAVKCVQMGYEYKVRFGPGGETMGYCIFDDNSECLAWDYYYGKCFPGQNKFEDYFKITDFEQCIDAGFPVMESHPRQCRTPDGRIFTEVLPEPIGGQRDEHGCLGPAGYTWVATISGCARIWELDDQQKFAAKTAIDTVGEQYGLTVVEVMTARCPGCFTVKLSDADQKPTQVTIENWKVTDVN
;
A
#
# COMPACT_ATOMS: atom_id res chain seq x y z
N MET A 1 22.91 64.01 -44.22
CA MET A 1 23.77 63.02 -43.53
C MET A 1 23.18 62.51 -42.22
N LYS A 2 22.64 63.36 -41.32
CA LYS A 2 22.02 62.90 -40.04
C LYS A 2 20.78 61.99 -40.19
N LYS A 3 20.03 62.08 -41.30
CA LYS A 3 18.82 61.26 -41.55
C LYS A 3 19.10 59.78 -41.85
N LEU A 4 20.34 59.41 -42.23
CA LEU A 4 20.75 58.01 -42.45
C LEU A 4 21.45 57.40 -41.22
N LEU A 5 21.87 58.22 -40.25
CA LEU A 5 22.69 57.77 -39.12
C LEU A 5 21.86 57.08 -38.03
N VAL A 6 20.61 57.55 -37.84
CA VAL A 6 19.65 56.96 -36.90
C VAL A 6 19.24 55.53 -37.27
N PRO A 7 18.84 55.20 -38.52
CA PRO A 7 18.49 53.82 -38.87
C PRO A 7 19.69 52.85 -38.80
N VAL A 8 20.90 53.31 -39.11
CA VAL A 8 22.12 52.48 -39.01
C VAL A 8 22.43 52.12 -37.56
N LEU A 9 22.31 53.07 -36.62
CA LEU A 9 22.50 52.80 -35.19
C LEU A 9 21.43 51.87 -34.62
N ILE A 10 20.18 51.98 -35.08
CA ILE A 10 19.09 51.07 -34.68
C ILE A 10 19.36 49.65 -35.19
N ILE A 11 19.80 49.48 -36.44
CA ILE A 11 20.12 48.16 -36.99
C ILE A 11 21.32 47.54 -36.27
N ALA A 12 22.38 48.31 -35.99
CA ALA A 12 23.53 47.83 -35.24
C ALA A 12 23.15 47.41 -33.80
N ALA A 13 22.28 48.17 -33.13
CA ALA A 13 21.77 47.83 -31.82
C ALA A 13 20.88 46.57 -31.85
N LEU A 14 20.03 46.40 -32.87
CA LEU A 14 19.22 45.20 -33.05
C LEU A 14 20.07 43.96 -33.33
N ILE A 15 21.11 44.09 -34.16
CA ILE A 15 22.06 43.00 -34.43
C ILE A 15 22.81 42.64 -33.14
N ALA A 16 23.32 43.61 -32.40
CA ALA A 16 23.96 43.37 -31.10
C ALA A 16 23.00 42.70 -30.10
N LEU A 17 21.73 43.12 -30.06
CA LEU A 17 20.71 42.51 -29.22
C LEU A 17 20.44 41.04 -29.63
N ILE A 18 20.36 40.75 -30.92
CA ILE A 18 20.20 39.38 -31.44
C ILE A 18 21.39 38.51 -31.05
N TYR A 19 22.62 39.00 -31.19
CA TYR A 19 23.83 38.27 -30.75
C TYR A 19 23.82 37.99 -29.24
N VAL A 20 23.43 38.97 -28.41
CA VAL A 20 23.31 38.80 -26.95
C VAL A 20 22.24 37.77 -26.58
N VAL A 21 21.12 37.71 -27.32
CA VAL A 21 20.05 36.72 -27.08
C VAL A 21 20.46 35.30 -27.51
N GLN A 22 21.32 35.14 -28.52
CA GLN A 22 21.74 33.80 -28.98
C GLN A 22 22.61 33.05 -27.95
N GLU A 23 23.44 33.75 -27.17
CA GLU A 23 24.30 33.10 -26.16
C GLU A 23 23.54 32.64 -24.90
N GLN A 24 22.27 33.02 -24.75
CA GLN A 24 21.49 32.79 -23.54
C GLN A 24 20.46 31.67 -23.63
N TYR A 25 20.39 30.92 -24.73
CA TYR A 25 19.56 29.71 -24.77
C TYR A 25 20.31 28.57 -24.06
N PRO A 26 19.90 28.14 -22.85
CA PRO A 26 20.42 26.92 -22.29
C PRO A 26 20.03 25.82 -23.26
N GLN A 27 21.02 25.23 -23.94
CA GLN A 27 20.79 24.08 -24.78
C GLN A 27 19.99 23.07 -23.95
N ARG A 28 18.83 22.65 -24.46
CA ARG A 28 18.17 21.44 -23.94
C ARG A 28 19.15 20.30 -24.17
N GLN A 29 20.05 20.07 -23.23
CA GLN A 29 20.88 18.88 -23.24
C GLN A 29 19.92 17.71 -23.14
N ALA A 30 19.77 16.98 -24.25
CA ALA A 30 19.04 15.73 -24.24
C ALA A 30 19.78 14.80 -23.26
N ASN A 31 19.10 14.47 -22.16
CA ASN A 31 19.60 13.69 -21.03
C ASN A 31 20.98 14.14 -20.46
N PRO A 32 21.01 14.96 -19.39
CA PRO A 32 22.26 15.40 -18.73
C PRO A 32 23.20 14.26 -18.32
N ALA A 33 22.66 13.12 -17.93
CA ALA A 33 23.45 11.96 -17.55
C ALA A 33 24.19 11.34 -18.76
N ALA A 34 23.53 11.28 -19.92
CA ALA A 34 24.15 10.83 -21.16
C ALA A 34 25.26 11.79 -21.61
N VAL A 35 25.00 13.10 -21.53
CA VAL A 35 25.99 14.12 -21.88
C VAL A 35 27.23 14.01 -20.98
N LYS A 36 27.06 13.92 -19.65
CA LYS A 36 28.19 13.76 -18.74
C LYS A 36 28.99 12.50 -19.05
N CYS A 37 28.32 11.39 -19.34
CA CYS A 37 29.00 10.13 -19.70
C CYS A 37 29.91 10.30 -20.93
N VAL A 38 29.35 10.81 -22.04
CA VAL A 38 30.10 11.00 -23.28
C VAL A 38 31.19 12.08 -23.16
N GLN A 39 30.93 13.16 -22.42
CA GLN A 39 31.93 14.22 -22.18
C GLN A 39 33.16 13.71 -21.42
N MET A 40 32.98 12.73 -20.55
CA MET A 40 34.08 12.09 -19.81
C MET A 40 34.84 11.03 -20.64
N GLY A 41 34.45 10.84 -21.91
CA GLY A 41 35.11 9.91 -22.84
C GLY A 41 34.52 8.49 -22.85
N TYR A 42 33.43 8.26 -22.11
CA TYR A 42 32.83 6.94 -21.94
C TYR A 42 31.70 6.67 -22.93
N GLU A 43 31.40 5.40 -23.15
CA GLU A 43 30.33 4.99 -24.07
C GLU A 43 28.96 5.04 -23.38
N TYR A 44 28.02 5.78 -23.95
CA TYR A 44 26.62 5.79 -23.49
C TYR A 44 25.78 4.78 -24.28
N LYS A 45 25.11 3.85 -23.59
CA LYS A 45 24.17 2.89 -24.20
C LYS A 45 22.80 2.99 -23.56
N VAL A 46 21.75 2.70 -24.33
CA VAL A 46 20.39 2.55 -23.79
C VAL A 46 20.01 1.07 -23.85
N ARG A 47 19.48 0.52 -22.75
CA ARG A 47 18.90 -0.83 -22.71
C ARG A 47 17.47 -0.77 -22.16
N PHE A 48 16.68 -1.79 -22.50
CA PHE A 48 15.34 -1.96 -21.94
C PHE A 48 15.44 -2.72 -20.61
N GLY A 49 14.76 -2.22 -19.59
CA GLY A 49 14.56 -2.96 -18.36
C GLY A 49 13.37 -3.93 -18.47
N PRO A 50 13.19 -4.84 -17.49
CA PRO A 50 12.14 -5.87 -17.50
C PRO A 50 10.72 -5.32 -17.62
N GLY A 51 10.47 -4.07 -17.22
CA GLY A 51 9.17 -3.40 -17.28
C GLY A 51 8.90 -2.61 -18.57
N GLY A 52 9.84 -2.63 -19.54
CA GLY A 52 9.74 -1.89 -20.79
C GLY A 52 10.24 -0.44 -20.72
N GLU A 53 10.71 0.02 -19.56
CA GLU A 53 11.45 1.28 -19.42
C GLU A 53 12.79 1.25 -20.14
N THR A 54 13.24 2.44 -20.58
CA THR A 54 14.58 2.61 -21.17
C THR A 54 15.53 3.17 -20.12
N MET A 55 16.67 2.51 -19.96
CA MET A 55 17.72 2.86 -19.01
C MET A 55 18.98 3.27 -19.76
N GLY A 56 19.61 4.36 -19.32
CA GLY A 56 20.89 4.81 -19.84
C GLY A 56 22.05 4.23 -19.03
N TYR A 57 23.08 3.76 -19.71
CA TYR A 57 24.29 3.15 -19.18
C TYR A 57 25.50 3.99 -19.57
N CYS A 58 26.44 4.12 -18.63
CA CYS A 58 27.76 4.65 -18.90
C CYS A 58 28.78 3.50 -18.77
N ILE A 59 29.45 3.18 -19.87
CA ILE A 59 30.40 2.08 -19.98
C ILE A 59 31.80 2.68 -20.00
N PHE A 60 32.62 2.31 -19.03
CA PHE A 60 33.96 2.85 -18.83
C PHE A 60 35.03 2.03 -19.59
N ASP A 61 36.25 2.54 -19.66
CA ASP A 61 37.35 1.93 -20.43
C ASP A 61 37.78 0.55 -19.91
N ASP A 62 37.55 0.27 -18.62
CA ASP A 62 37.80 -1.03 -17.99
C ASP A 62 36.66 -2.04 -18.20
N ASN A 63 35.69 -1.68 -19.05
CA ASN A 63 34.42 -2.39 -19.29
C ASN A 63 33.48 -2.46 -18.08
N SER A 64 33.79 -1.78 -16.98
CA SER A 64 32.80 -1.62 -15.92
C SER A 64 31.66 -0.70 -16.39
N GLU A 65 30.48 -0.89 -15.83
CA GLU A 65 29.30 -0.13 -16.23
C GLU A 65 28.41 0.28 -15.06
N CYS A 66 27.93 1.52 -15.15
CA CYS A 66 27.00 2.11 -14.20
C CYS A 66 25.75 2.60 -14.93
N LEU A 67 24.64 2.72 -14.20
CA LEU A 67 23.54 3.55 -14.66
C LEU A 67 24.04 4.99 -14.82
N ALA A 68 23.73 5.60 -15.96
CA ALA A 68 24.24 6.93 -16.31
C ALA A 68 23.85 7.97 -15.25
N TRP A 69 22.67 7.83 -14.64
CA TRP A 69 22.22 8.70 -13.55
C TRP A 69 22.98 8.46 -12.23
N ASP A 70 23.35 7.22 -11.90
CA ASP A 70 24.15 6.92 -10.72
C ASP A 70 25.57 7.50 -10.86
N TYR A 71 26.17 7.36 -12.05
CA TYR A 71 27.44 8.03 -12.36
C TYR A 71 27.30 9.56 -12.35
N TYR A 72 26.18 10.09 -12.85
CA TYR A 72 25.88 11.52 -12.83
C TYR A 72 25.88 12.10 -11.41
N TYR A 73 25.24 11.41 -10.47
CA TYR A 73 25.16 11.82 -9.06
C TYR A 73 26.32 11.31 -8.18
N GLY A 74 27.32 10.61 -8.74
CA GLY A 74 28.48 10.12 -7.98
C GLY A 74 28.19 8.94 -7.05
N LYS A 75 27.17 8.14 -7.35
CA LYS A 75 26.83 6.90 -6.62
C LYS A 75 27.55 5.65 -7.14
N CYS A 76 28.15 5.77 -8.33
CA CYS A 76 28.81 4.70 -9.06
C CYS A 76 30.01 5.28 -9.85
N PHE A 77 31.09 4.51 -9.96
CA PHE A 77 32.39 4.94 -10.50
C PHE A 77 33.03 3.86 -11.39
N PRO A 78 34.01 4.21 -12.26
CA PRO A 78 34.82 3.22 -12.95
C PRO A 78 35.44 2.20 -11.98
N GLY A 79 35.47 0.93 -12.37
CA GLY A 79 35.82 -0.21 -11.53
C GLY A 79 34.64 -0.84 -10.78
N GLN A 80 33.42 -0.33 -10.94
CA GLN A 80 32.22 -0.84 -10.27
C GLN A 80 31.18 -1.35 -11.26
N ASN A 81 30.73 -2.59 -11.08
CA ASN A 81 29.62 -3.20 -11.81
C ASN A 81 28.38 -3.29 -10.91
N LYS A 82 27.79 -2.14 -10.56
CA LYS A 82 26.61 -2.12 -9.67
C LYS A 82 25.33 -2.65 -10.32
N PHE A 83 25.36 -3.01 -11.61
CA PHE A 83 24.22 -3.58 -12.31
C PHE A 83 23.90 -5.02 -11.91
N GLU A 84 24.91 -5.88 -11.69
CA GLU A 84 24.67 -7.28 -11.27
C GLU A 84 23.93 -7.36 -9.93
N ASP A 85 24.10 -6.36 -9.09
CA ASP A 85 23.48 -6.32 -7.76
C ASP A 85 22.02 -5.89 -7.83
N TYR A 86 21.61 -5.14 -8.86
CA TYR A 86 20.20 -4.76 -9.03
C TYR A 86 19.34 -5.94 -9.44
N PHE A 87 19.81 -6.81 -10.34
CA PHE A 87 19.02 -7.96 -10.79
C PHE A 87 18.81 -9.02 -9.68
N LYS A 88 19.67 -9.02 -8.65
CA LYS A 88 19.57 -9.94 -7.49
C LYS A 88 18.44 -9.59 -6.52
N ILE A 89 17.91 -8.36 -6.58
CA ILE A 89 16.83 -7.93 -5.69
C ILE A 89 15.55 -8.68 -6.06
N THR A 90 15.04 -9.48 -5.14
CA THR A 90 13.83 -10.31 -5.36
C THR A 90 12.64 -9.92 -4.50
N ASP A 91 12.83 -9.04 -3.51
CA ASP A 91 11.79 -8.69 -2.55
C ASP A 91 11.90 -7.23 -2.07
N PHE A 92 10.91 -6.82 -1.27
CA PHE A 92 10.79 -5.46 -0.74
C PHE A 92 11.95 -5.10 0.20
N GLU A 93 12.37 -6.02 1.07
CA GLU A 93 13.44 -5.79 2.06
C GLU A 93 14.79 -5.55 1.36
N GLN A 94 15.13 -6.40 0.38
CA GLN A 94 16.33 -6.21 -0.43
C GLN A 94 16.31 -4.89 -1.21
N CYS A 95 15.14 -4.44 -1.66
CA CYS A 95 15.00 -3.18 -2.38
C CYS A 95 15.30 -1.97 -1.47
N ILE A 96 14.82 -1.98 -0.22
CA ILE A 96 15.10 -0.89 0.74
C ILE A 96 16.53 -0.95 1.28
N ASP A 97 17.08 -2.14 1.50
CA ASP A 97 18.48 -2.34 1.91
C ASP A 97 19.46 -1.86 0.84
N ALA A 98 19.07 -1.96 -0.43
CA ALA A 98 19.79 -1.38 -1.57
C ALA A 98 19.68 0.16 -1.65
N GLY A 99 18.88 0.79 -0.78
CA GLY A 99 18.73 2.25 -0.70
C GLY A 99 17.82 2.85 -1.77
N PHE A 100 16.91 2.05 -2.36
CA PHE A 100 15.98 2.50 -3.38
C PHE A 100 14.78 3.27 -2.82
N PRO A 101 14.16 4.14 -3.63
CA PRO A 101 13.05 4.97 -3.17
C PRO A 101 11.84 4.12 -2.79
N VAL A 102 11.31 4.39 -1.60
CA VAL A 102 10.02 3.88 -1.12
C VAL A 102 8.94 4.92 -1.39
N MET A 103 7.87 4.51 -2.05
CA MET A 103 6.68 5.32 -2.30
C MET A 103 5.77 5.31 -1.06
N GLU A 104 5.18 6.48 -0.76
CA GLU A 104 4.25 6.68 0.36
C GLU A 104 2.86 6.07 0.06
N SER A 105 2.80 4.75 -0.07
CA SER A 105 1.56 3.96 -0.25
C SER A 105 1.31 3.01 0.92
N HIS A 106 0.10 2.45 1.01
CA HIS A 106 -0.22 1.36 1.94
C HIS A 106 -0.82 0.16 1.19
N PRO A 107 -0.12 -0.99 1.10
CA PRO A 107 1.24 -1.27 1.62
C PRO A 107 2.33 -0.40 0.98
N ARG A 108 3.50 -0.28 1.63
CA ARG A 108 4.63 0.47 1.07
C ARG A 108 5.16 -0.21 -0.19
N GLN A 109 5.71 0.57 -1.11
CA GLN A 109 6.23 0.06 -2.38
C GLN A 109 7.64 0.61 -2.62
N CYS A 110 8.60 -0.26 -2.93
CA CYS A 110 9.97 0.11 -3.27
C CYS A 110 10.19 -0.06 -4.77
N ARG A 111 10.80 0.94 -5.43
CA ARG A 111 10.99 0.95 -6.89
C ARG A 111 12.46 0.93 -7.28
N THR A 112 12.84 -0.04 -8.10
CA THR A 112 14.20 -0.13 -8.66
C THR A 112 14.35 0.73 -9.92
N PRO A 113 15.59 1.07 -10.32
CA PRO A 113 15.85 1.83 -11.55
C PRO A 113 15.36 1.11 -12.81
N ASP A 114 15.37 -0.23 -12.80
CA ASP A 114 14.87 -1.10 -13.87
C ASP A 114 13.36 -1.36 -13.76
N GLY A 115 12.62 -0.41 -13.18
CA GLY A 115 11.16 -0.38 -13.23
C GLY A 115 10.41 -1.39 -12.37
N ARG A 116 11.08 -2.38 -11.78
CA ARG A 116 10.44 -3.33 -10.86
C ARG A 116 9.94 -2.60 -9.61
N ILE A 117 8.77 -3.03 -9.15
CA ILE A 117 8.14 -2.54 -7.93
C ILE A 117 7.98 -3.75 -7.01
N PHE A 118 8.53 -3.63 -5.81
CA PHE A 118 8.34 -4.60 -4.74
C PHE A 118 7.37 -4.00 -3.74
N THR A 119 6.35 -4.74 -3.35
CA THR A 119 5.34 -4.31 -2.39
C THR A 119 5.61 -5.01 -1.06
N GLU A 120 5.52 -4.25 0.03
CA GLU A 120 5.59 -4.77 1.39
C GLU A 120 4.49 -5.81 1.63
N VAL A 121 4.87 -6.98 2.13
CA VAL A 121 3.92 -8.01 2.55
C VAL A 121 3.49 -7.68 3.98
N LEU A 122 2.28 -7.15 4.12
CA LEU A 122 1.69 -6.93 5.45
C LEU A 122 1.19 -8.26 6.03
N PRO A 123 1.27 -8.46 7.35
CA PRO A 123 0.54 -9.54 8.00
C PRO A 123 -0.95 -9.39 7.72
N GLU A 124 -1.69 -10.51 7.71
CA GLU A 124 -3.13 -10.45 7.51
C GLU A 124 -3.78 -9.50 8.52
N PRO A 125 -4.75 -8.66 8.09
CA PRO A 125 -5.42 -7.73 8.98
C PRO A 125 -5.98 -8.46 10.19
N ILE A 126 -5.61 -8.03 11.40
CA ILE A 126 -6.19 -8.57 12.64
C ILE A 126 -7.59 -7.96 12.78
N GLY A 127 -8.61 -8.79 12.65
CA GLY A 127 -10.02 -8.40 12.65
C GLY A 127 -10.82 -9.19 11.60
N GLY A 128 -12.00 -9.69 11.98
CA GLY A 128 -12.88 -10.44 11.08
C GLY A 128 -12.65 -11.95 11.04
N GLN A 129 -11.56 -12.46 11.63
CA GLN A 129 -11.30 -13.90 11.69
C GLN A 129 -12.40 -14.62 12.48
N ARG A 130 -12.92 -15.70 11.88
CA ARG A 130 -13.89 -16.59 12.50
C ARG A 130 -13.27 -17.97 12.70
N ASP A 131 -13.66 -18.64 13.78
CA ASP A 131 -13.28 -20.04 14.01
C ASP A 131 -14.16 -21.02 13.19
N GLU A 132 -13.98 -22.33 13.41
CA GLU A 132 -14.72 -23.41 12.73
C GLU A 132 -16.24 -23.35 12.95
N HIS A 133 -16.69 -22.66 14.00
CA HIS A 133 -18.09 -22.46 14.33
C HIS A 133 -18.61 -21.09 13.87
N GLY A 134 -17.76 -20.27 13.26
CA GLY A 134 -18.09 -18.94 12.79
C GLY A 134 -17.96 -17.86 13.87
N CYS A 135 -17.38 -18.15 15.04
CA CYS A 135 -17.29 -17.18 16.13
C CYS A 135 -16.17 -16.17 15.89
N LEU A 136 -16.49 -14.88 16.04
CA LEU A 136 -15.56 -13.77 15.81
C LEU A 136 -14.59 -13.62 16.98
N GLY A 137 -13.53 -14.44 16.98
CA GLY A 137 -12.51 -14.51 18.03
C GLY A 137 -11.85 -13.16 18.39
N PRO A 138 -11.43 -12.34 17.41
CA PRO A 138 -10.85 -11.01 17.69
C PRO A 138 -11.81 -10.05 18.41
N ALA A 139 -13.13 -10.26 18.31
CA ALA A 139 -14.14 -9.50 19.06
C ALA A 139 -14.51 -10.17 20.41
N GLY A 140 -13.80 -11.24 20.79
CA GLY A 140 -14.00 -11.98 22.03
C GLY A 140 -15.04 -13.11 21.95
N TYR A 141 -15.69 -13.35 20.81
CA TYR A 141 -16.67 -14.43 20.73
C TYR A 141 -15.98 -15.78 20.60
N THR A 142 -16.40 -16.75 21.40
CA THR A 142 -15.96 -18.14 21.31
C THR A 142 -17.16 -19.07 21.23
N TRP A 143 -16.97 -20.24 20.64
CA TRP A 143 -18.00 -21.28 20.61
C TRP A 143 -18.28 -21.79 22.03
N VAL A 144 -19.56 -21.75 22.42
CA VAL A 144 -20.01 -22.23 23.72
C VAL A 144 -20.97 -23.40 23.52
N ALA A 145 -20.45 -24.62 23.71
CA ALA A 145 -21.19 -25.86 23.50
C ALA A 145 -22.46 -25.98 24.37
N THR A 146 -22.50 -25.34 25.54
CA THR A 146 -23.69 -25.39 26.42
C THR A 146 -24.86 -24.57 25.89
N ILE A 147 -24.61 -23.57 25.05
CA ILE A 147 -25.64 -22.75 24.40
C ILE A 147 -25.77 -23.01 22.89
N SER A 148 -24.86 -23.81 22.32
CA SER A 148 -24.75 -24.05 20.87
C SER A 148 -24.60 -22.78 20.03
N GLY A 149 -23.82 -21.80 20.51
CA GLY A 149 -23.62 -20.54 19.81
C GLY A 149 -22.38 -19.80 20.24
N CYS A 150 -22.08 -18.73 19.50
CA CYS A 150 -20.96 -17.85 19.78
C CYS A 150 -21.34 -16.85 20.88
N ALA A 151 -20.58 -16.80 21.96
CA ALA A 151 -20.83 -15.85 23.03
C ALA A 151 -19.54 -15.43 23.74
N ARG A 152 -19.56 -14.23 24.31
CA ARG A 152 -18.64 -13.80 25.36
C ARG A 152 -19.19 -14.30 26.68
N ILE A 153 -19.00 -15.59 26.96
CA ILE A 153 -19.68 -16.28 28.06
C ILE A 153 -19.42 -15.66 29.45
N TRP A 154 -18.31 -14.94 29.60
CA TRP A 154 -17.97 -14.19 30.81
C TRP A 154 -18.85 -12.96 31.05
N GLU A 155 -19.61 -12.50 30.06
CA GLU A 155 -20.55 -11.37 30.18
C GLU A 155 -21.94 -11.82 30.65
N LEU A 156 -22.20 -13.13 30.68
CA LEU A 156 -23.50 -13.70 31.00
C LEU A 156 -23.49 -14.35 32.39
N ASP A 157 -24.49 -14.01 33.21
CA ASP A 157 -24.83 -14.78 34.41
C ASP A 157 -25.55 -16.09 34.06
N ASP A 158 -25.81 -16.94 35.06
CA ASP A 158 -26.39 -18.27 34.82
C ASP A 158 -27.82 -18.23 34.26
N GLN A 159 -28.61 -17.21 34.60
CA GLN A 159 -29.95 -17.05 34.02
C GLN A 159 -29.88 -16.53 32.58
N GLN A 160 -28.94 -15.62 32.30
CA GLN A 160 -28.69 -15.13 30.95
C GLN A 160 -28.17 -16.23 30.02
N LYS A 161 -27.35 -17.17 30.53
CA LYS A 161 -26.93 -18.36 29.77
C LYS A 161 -28.12 -19.24 29.38
N PHE A 162 -29.07 -19.43 30.31
CA PHE A 162 -30.31 -20.15 30.01
C PHE A 162 -31.15 -19.43 28.94
N ALA A 163 -31.29 -18.11 29.06
CA ALA A 163 -31.99 -17.30 28.08
C ALA A 163 -31.33 -17.39 26.69
N ALA A 164 -30.00 -17.32 26.63
CA ALA A 164 -29.22 -17.47 25.41
C ALA A 164 -29.43 -18.84 24.75
N LYS A 165 -29.37 -19.94 25.52
CA LYS A 165 -29.69 -21.30 25.02
C LYS A 165 -31.10 -21.34 24.43
N THR A 166 -32.08 -20.83 25.17
CA THR A 166 -33.49 -20.84 24.76
C THR A 166 -33.70 -20.07 23.46
N ALA A 167 -33.03 -18.92 23.31
CA ALA A 167 -33.10 -18.11 22.10
C ALA A 167 -32.46 -18.82 20.90
N ILE A 168 -31.28 -19.43 21.07
CA ILE A 168 -30.60 -20.19 20.01
C ILE A 168 -31.45 -21.40 19.59
N ASP A 169 -32.01 -22.14 20.53
CA ASP A 169 -32.89 -23.29 20.24
C ASP A 169 -34.14 -22.90 19.45
N THR A 170 -34.61 -21.67 19.66
CA THR A 170 -35.79 -21.14 18.98
C THR A 170 -35.49 -20.73 17.54
N VAL A 171 -34.33 -20.09 17.31
CA VAL A 171 -33.91 -19.63 15.98
C VAL A 171 -33.29 -20.76 15.15
N GLY A 172 -32.76 -21.78 15.81
CA GLY A 172 -32.03 -22.89 15.21
C GLY A 172 -30.54 -22.62 15.16
N GLU A 173 -29.74 -23.67 15.39
CA GLU A 173 -28.29 -23.60 15.31
C GLU A 173 -27.82 -23.23 13.89
N GLN A 174 -26.92 -22.26 13.80
CA GLN A 174 -26.39 -21.76 12.52
C GLN A 174 -24.91 -21.40 12.67
N TYR A 175 -24.16 -21.47 11.57
CA TYR A 175 -22.77 -21.04 11.52
C TYR A 175 -22.66 -19.55 11.88
N GLY A 176 -21.84 -19.23 12.88
CA GLY A 176 -21.60 -17.87 13.35
C GLY A 176 -22.75 -17.22 14.12
N LEU A 177 -23.78 -17.97 14.52
CA LEU A 177 -24.87 -17.44 15.34
C LEU A 177 -24.35 -16.95 16.68
N THR A 178 -24.45 -15.64 16.91
CA THR A 178 -23.78 -14.95 18.00
C THR A 178 -24.78 -14.31 18.94
N VAL A 179 -24.63 -14.55 20.24
CA VAL A 179 -25.34 -13.81 21.30
C VAL A 179 -24.65 -12.47 21.49
N VAL A 180 -25.25 -11.43 20.92
CA VAL A 180 -24.72 -10.05 20.96
C VAL A 180 -24.98 -9.42 22.31
N GLU A 181 -26.19 -9.61 22.86
CA GLU A 181 -26.63 -8.99 24.10
C GLU A 181 -27.76 -9.80 24.75
N VAL A 182 -27.77 -9.87 26.09
CA VAL A 182 -28.90 -10.42 26.87
C VAL A 182 -29.34 -9.38 27.90
N MET A 183 -30.49 -8.76 27.67
CA MET A 183 -31.07 -7.77 28.58
C MET A 183 -32.05 -8.45 29.55
N THR A 184 -31.91 -8.20 30.85
CA THR A 184 -32.84 -8.70 31.88
C THR A 184 -33.96 -7.68 32.13
N ALA A 185 -35.22 -8.12 32.12
CA ALA A 185 -36.38 -7.27 32.36
C ALA A 185 -36.86 -7.35 33.82
N ARG A 186 -37.82 -6.49 34.20
CA ARG A 186 -38.40 -6.42 35.56
C ARG A 186 -39.44 -7.52 35.84
N CYS A 187 -39.12 -8.78 35.52
CA CYS A 187 -39.85 -9.94 35.99
C CYS A 187 -38.94 -11.18 36.07
N PRO A 188 -39.21 -12.12 37.00
CA PRO A 188 -38.44 -13.36 37.07
C PRO A 188 -38.50 -14.13 35.75
N GLY A 189 -37.34 -14.47 35.18
CA GLY A 189 -37.25 -15.22 33.94
C GLY A 189 -37.58 -14.42 32.68
N CYS A 190 -37.49 -13.10 32.73
CA CYS A 190 -37.78 -12.23 31.59
C CYS A 190 -36.51 -11.66 30.97
N PHE A 191 -36.31 -11.94 29.68
CA PHE A 191 -35.10 -11.57 28.95
C PHE A 191 -35.43 -11.09 27.54
N THR A 192 -34.59 -10.20 27.02
CA THR A 192 -34.51 -9.90 25.59
C THR A 192 -33.12 -10.32 25.12
N VAL A 193 -33.07 -11.32 24.25
CA VAL A 193 -31.82 -11.84 23.69
C VAL A 193 -31.68 -11.31 22.27
N LYS A 194 -30.59 -10.58 22.02
CA LYS A 194 -30.21 -10.16 20.67
C LYS A 194 -29.17 -11.13 20.13
N LEU A 195 -29.53 -11.77 19.02
CA LEU A 195 -28.70 -12.65 18.24
C LEU A 195 -28.29 -11.94 16.94
N SER A 196 -27.19 -12.39 16.34
CA SER A 196 -26.80 -12.01 14.98
C SER A 196 -26.14 -13.18 14.28
N ASP A 197 -26.50 -13.43 13.02
CA ASP A 197 -25.88 -14.46 12.20
C ASP A 197 -24.52 -14.02 11.62
N ALA A 198 -23.89 -14.89 10.82
CA ALA A 198 -22.60 -14.60 10.20
C ALA A 198 -22.63 -13.40 9.23
N ASP A 199 -23.80 -13.10 8.66
CA ASP A 199 -24.06 -12.00 7.72
C ASP A 199 -24.50 -10.71 8.44
N GLN A 200 -24.41 -10.68 9.77
CA GLN A 200 -24.79 -9.56 10.64
C GLN A 200 -26.29 -9.25 10.60
N LYS A 201 -27.13 -10.21 10.22
CA LYS A 201 -28.58 -10.06 10.31
C LYS A 201 -28.99 -10.19 11.79
N PRO A 202 -29.64 -9.17 12.36
CA PRO A 202 -30.09 -9.23 13.75
C PRO A 202 -31.33 -10.12 13.88
N THR A 203 -31.46 -10.77 15.02
CA THR A 203 -32.69 -11.43 15.46
C THR A 203 -32.85 -11.19 16.96
N GLN A 204 -34.04 -10.88 17.41
CA GLN A 204 -34.37 -10.64 18.80
C GLN A 204 -35.38 -11.67 19.27
N VAL A 205 -35.07 -12.34 20.37
CA VAL A 205 -35.98 -13.26 21.04
C VAL A 205 -36.39 -12.66 22.38
N THR A 206 -37.70 -12.54 22.60
CA THR A 206 -38.26 -12.10 23.87
C THR A 206 -38.71 -13.32 24.67
N ILE A 207 -38.30 -13.37 25.92
CA ILE A 207 -38.61 -14.42 26.88
C ILE A 207 -39.32 -13.76 28.05
N GLU A 208 -40.48 -14.29 28.44
CA GLU A 208 -41.20 -13.88 29.64
C GLU A 208 -41.56 -15.11 30.46
N ASN A 209 -41.36 -15.04 31.78
CA ASN A 209 -41.61 -16.16 32.69
C ASN A 209 -40.96 -17.47 32.19
N TRP A 210 -39.71 -17.40 31.72
CA TRP A 210 -38.94 -18.52 31.18
C TRP A 210 -39.49 -19.16 29.90
N LYS A 211 -40.39 -18.46 29.18
CA LYS A 211 -40.97 -18.93 27.92
C LYS A 211 -40.79 -17.89 26.83
N VAL A 212 -40.50 -18.35 25.62
CA VAL A 212 -40.44 -17.48 24.45
C VAL A 212 -41.84 -16.93 24.17
N THR A 213 -41.93 -15.62 24.03
CA THR A 213 -43.17 -14.91 23.69
C THR A 213 -43.13 -14.28 22.31
N ASP A 214 -41.94 -13.95 21.80
CA ASP A 214 -41.80 -13.24 20.53
C ASP A 214 -40.42 -13.47 19.89
N VAL A 215 -40.36 -13.42 18.55
CA VAL A 215 -39.15 -13.56 17.73
C VAL A 215 -39.23 -12.58 16.56
N ASN A 216 -38.32 -11.62 16.49
CA ASN A 216 -38.27 -10.57 15.45
C ASN A 216 -36.91 -10.43 14.79
#